data_AF-A0A068UEV6-F1
#
_entry.id   AF-A0A068UEV6-F1
#
_cell.length_a   1.000
_cell.length_b   1.000
_cell.length_c   1.000
_cell.angle_alpha   90.00
_cell.angle_beta   90.00
_cell.angle_gamma   90.00
#
_symmetry.space_group_name_H-M   'P 1'
#
loop_
_entity.id
_entity.type
_entity.pdbx_description
1 polymer ?
#
loop_
_entity_poly.entity_id
_entity_poly.type
_entity_poly.pdbx_seq_one_letter_code
_entity_poly.pdbx_strand_id
1 'polypeptide(L)'
;MMVQEKGILSVLLLTAGAIMSFTNFENAFNNDHQRLGLALYGLVWLQMLVGIIRPHRGSNARSGWFFVHWLLGTAVSVLGIINIYTGLQAYGKKTSRSARIWTILFTVEICIIALLYLFQEKWEYIQKQGVILGNEPVQPTEQEISPTHKQKETAEEPC
;
A
#
# COMPACT_ATOMS: atom_id res chain seq x y z
N MET A 1 -3.00 -12.94 18.51
CA MET A 1 -2.28 -12.20 19.57
C MET A 1 -1.43 -11.05 19.01
N MET A 2 -0.61 -11.23 17.97
CA MET A 2 0.16 -10.14 17.30
C MET A 2 -0.66 -8.95 16.77
N VAL A 3 -1.95 -9.12 16.45
CA VAL A 3 -2.80 -8.04 15.90
C VAL A 3 -3.21 -7.03 16.97
N GLN A 4 -3.34 -7.46 18.24
CA GLN A 4 -3.77 -6.59 19.34
C GLN A 4 -2.67 -5.59 19.76
N GLU A 5 -1.41 -6.03 19.77
CA GLU A 5 -0.27 -5.20 20.18
C GLU A 5 0.00 -4.05 19.21
N LYS A 6 -0.13 -4.30 17.89
CA LYS A 6 0.06 -3.25 16.87
C LYS A 6 -1.02 -2.17 16.92
N GLY A 7 -2.24 -2.54 17.28
CA GLY A 7 -3.34 -1.60 17.49
C GLY A 7 -3.07 -0.65 18.66
N ILE A 8 -2.61 -1.19 19.79
CA ILE A 8 -2.31 -0.40 21.00
C ILE A 8 -1.15 0.57 20.75
N LEU A 9 -0.06 0.11 20.12
CA LEU A 9 1.08 0.97 19.79
C LEU A 9 0.69 2.11 18.83
N SER A 10 -0.13 1.80 17.82
CA SER A 10 -0.61 2.81 16.87
C SER A 10 -1.47 3.86 17.56
N VAL A 11 -2.37 3.43 18.45
CA VAL A 11 -3.19 4.34 19.26
C VAL A 11 -2.30 5.21 20.14
N LEU A 12 -1.35 4.64 20.89
CA LEU A 12 -0.45 5.40 21.76
C LEU A 12 0.39 6.43 21.01
N LEU A 13 0.95 6.07 19.85
CA LEU A 13 1.70 6.99 19.01
C LEU A 13 0.82 8.12 18.49
N LEU A 14 -0.42 7.82 18.07
CA LEU A 14 -1.38 8.81 17.61
C LEU A 14 -1.75 9.79 18.73
N THR A 15 -2.00 9.29 19.94
CA THR A 15 -2.36 10.12 21.10
C THR A 15 -1.17 10.98 21.55
N ALA A 16 0.04 10.42 21.60
CA ALA A 16 1.23 11.16 21.97
C ALA A 16 1.55 12.27 20.95
N GLY A 17 1.46 11.96 19.65
CA GLY A 17 1.60 12.93 18.58
C GLY A 17 0.54 14.03 18.64
N ALA A 18 -0.71 13.67 18.90
CA ALA A 18 -1.81 14.63 19.06
C ALA A 18 -1.58 15.56 20.27
N ILE A 19 -1.24 15.01 21.44
CA ILE A 19 -0.95 15.80 22.65
C ILE A 19 0.22 16.74 22.40
N MET A 20 1.33 16.25 21.86
CA MET A 20 2.51 17.07 21.56
C MET A 20 2.20 18.17 20.53
N SER A 21 1.33 17.87 19.56
CA SER A 21 0.83 18.87 18.60
C SER A 21 -0.01 19.94 19.30
N PHE A 22 -0.97 19.57 20.16
CA PHE A 22 -1.83 20.54 20.83
C PHE A 22 -1.08 21.41 21.85
N THR A 23 -0.13 20.84 22.60
CA THR A 23 0.59 21.58 23.65
C THR A 23 1.66 22.52 23.10
N ASN A 24 2.21 22.24 21.91
CA ASN A 24 3.22 23.08 21.25
C ASN A 24 2.67 23.86 20.05
N PHE A 25 1.34 23.88 19.87
CA PHE A 25 0.72 24.62 18.78
C PHE A 25 0.82 26.12 19.06
N GLU A 26 1.82 26.80 18.48
CA GLU A 26 1.79 28.25 18.34
C GLU A 26 0.61 28.62 17.43
N ASN A 27 -0.44 29.20 18.00
CA ASN A 27 -1.70 29.56 17.32
C ASN A 27 -1.55 30.74 16.33
N ALA A 28 -0.31 31.08 15.97
CA ALA A 28 0.00 32.20 15.10
C ALA A 28 -0.06 31.84 13.61
N PHE A 29 0.01 30.55 13.23
CA PHE A 29 -0.03 30.05 11.83
C PHE A 29 0.75 30.89 10.80
N ASN A 30 1.81 31.57 11.23
CA ASN A 30 2.51 32.57 10.41
C ASN A 30 3.51 31.94 9.44
N ASN A 31 3.62 30.61 9.42
CA ASN A 31 4.48 29.86 8.51
C ASN A 31 3.63 28.91 7.65
N ASP A 32 3.98 28.80 6.37
CA ASP A 32 3.35 27.91 5.40
C ASP A 32 3.28 26.45 5.88
N HIS A 33 4.29 25.96 6.61
CA HIS A 33 4.29 24.63 7.21
C HIS A 33 3.13 24.44 8.21
N GLN A 34 2.88 25.43 9.09
CA GLN A 34 1.81 25.33 10.09
C GLN A 34 0.44 25.37 9.43
N ARG A 35 0.27 26.21 8.41
CA ARG A 35 -0.99 26.31 7.65
C ARG A 35 -1.27 25.05 6.84
N LEU A 36 -0.24 24.48 6.21
CA LEU A 36 -0.32 23.19 5.52
C LEU A 36 -0.63 22.05 6.50
N GLY A 37 0.04 22.02 7.66
CA GLY A 37 -0.18 21.03 8.70
C GLY A 37 -1.61 21.05 9.25
N LEU A 38 -2.20 22.23 9.46
CA LEU A 38 -3.60 22.36 9.88
C LEU A 38 -4.57 21.84 8.82
N ALA A 39 -4.37 22.21 7.56
CA ALA A 39 -5.19 21.73 6.45
C ALA A 39 -5.09 20.19 6.33
N LEU A 40 -3.88 19.65 6.40
CA LEU A 40 -3.63 18.21 6.39
C LEU A 40 -4.31 17.50 7.56
N TYR A 41 -4.27 18.06 8.77
CA TYR A 41 -4.96 17.50 9.93
C TYR A 41 -6.47 17.39 9.68
N GLY A 42 -7.09 18.45 9.15
CA GLY A 42 -8.49 18.41 8.73
C GLY A 42 -8.78 17.34 7.67
N LEU A 43 -7.91 17.20 6.66
CA LEU A 43 -8.07 16.18 5.62
C LEU A 43 -7.91 14.75 6.15
N VAL A 44 -7.03 14.51 7.13
CA VAL A 44 -6.89 13.19 7.79
C VAL A 44 -8.18 12.81 8.51
N TRP A 45 -8.79 13.75 9.24
CA TRP A 45 -10.10 13.53 9.87
C TRP A 45 -11.19 13.29 8.84
N LEU A 46 -11.23 14.08 7.77
CA LEU A 46 -12.18 13.90 6.68
C LEU A 46 -12.02 12.51 6.03
N GLN A 47 -10.79 12.08 5.74
CA GLN A 47 -10.50 10.76 5.18
C GLN A 47 -11.01 9.64 6.09
N MET A 48 -10.83 9.75 7.40
CA MET A 48 -11.36 8.80 8.39
C MET A 48 -12.89 8.76 8.36
N LEU A 49 -13.56 9.92 8.44
CA LEU A 49 -15.02 10.01 8.42
C LEU A 49 -15.62 9.45 7.14
N VAL A 50 -15.02 9.79 5.98
CA VAL A 50 -15.40 9.23 4.67
C VAL A 50 -15.21 7.71 4.68
N GLY A 51 -14.14 7.21 5.30
CA GLY A 51 -13.89 5.79 5.51
C GLY A 51 -15.02 5.06 6.26
N ILE A 52 -15.60 5.70 7.28
CA ILE A 52 -16.66 5.13 8.13
C ILE A 52 -18.00 5.05 7.38
N ILE A 53 -18.35 6.06 6.58
CA ILE A 53 -19.63 6.11 5.82
C ILE A 53 -19.63 5.21 4.58
N ARG A 54 -18.79 4.18 4.55
CA ARG A 54 -18.62 3.27 3.42
C ARG A 54 -19.96 2.64 3.01
N PRO A 55 -20.40 2.82 1.75
CA PRO A 55 -21.65 2.24 1.26
C PRO A 55 -21.66 0.70 1.27
N HIS A 56 -22.85 0.13 1.45
CA HIS A 56 -23.06 -1.32 1.43
C HIS A 56 -22.65 -1.94 0.07
N ARG A 57 -22.29 -3.23 0.09
CA ARG A 57 -21.89 -3.96 -1.13
C ARG A 57 -23.07 -4.00 -2.11
N GLY A 58 -22.81 -3.77 -3.40
CA GLY A 58 -23.84 -3.75 -4.45
C GLY A 58 -24.53 -2.40 -4.68
N SER A 59 -24.28 -1.37 -3.85
CA SER A 59 -24.79 -0.03 -4.10
C SER A 59 -24.04 0.66 -5.26
N ASN A 60 -24.78 1.32 -6.16
CA ASN A 60 -24.23 2.14 -7.23
C ASN A 60 -23.36 3.31 -6.69
N ALA A 61 -23.63 3.78 -5.47
CA ALA A 61 -22.84 4.83 -4.83
C ALA A 61 -21.44 4.36 -4.37
N ARG A 62 -21.21 3.05 -4.28
CA ARG A 62 -19.96 2.49 -3.75
C ARG A 62 -18.75 2.75 -4.65
N SER A 63 -18.96 2.79 -5.97
CA SER A 63 -17.89 3.10 -6.93
C SER A 63 -17.43 4.55 -6.80
N GLY A 64 -18.38 5.50 -6.78
CA GLY A 64 -18.08 6.92 -6.56
C GLY A 64 -17.41 7.17 -5.20
N TRP A 65 -17.92 6.55 -4.14
CA TRP A 65 -17.29 6.61 -2.81
C TRP A 65 -15.85 6.07 -2.85
N PHE A 66 -15.61 4.95 -3.52
CA PHE A 66 -14.27 4.36 -3.63
C PHE A 66 -13.31 5.31 -4.32
N PHE A 67 -13.71 5.90 -5.45
CA PHE A 67 -12.88 6.86 -6.18
C PHE A 67 -12.55 8.09 -5.32
N VAL A 68 -13.56 8.69 -4.67
CA VAL A 68 -13.36 9.86 -3.80
C VAL A 68 -12.45 9.53 -2.61
N HIS A 69 -12.71 8.43 -1.92
CA HIS A 69 -11.92 8.02 -0.75
C HIS A 69 -10.49 7.66 -1.13
N TRP A 70 -10.29 7.01 -2.29
CA TRP A 70 -8.96 6.71 -2.83
C TRP A 70 -8.19 7.99 -3.20
N LEU A 71 -8.85 8.92 -3.90
CA LEU A 71 -8.24 10.19 -4.30
C LEU A 71 -7.88 11.03 -3.08
N LEU A 72 -8.79 11.14 -2.12
CA LEU A 72 -8.57 11.88 -0.87
C LEU A 72 -7.43 11.25 -0.06
N GLY A 73 -7.38 9.92 0.04
CA GLY A 73 -6.28 9.22 0.71
C GLY A 73 -4.93 9.48 0.06
N THR A 74 -4.88 9.44 -1.27
CA THR A 74 -3.67 9.74 -2.04
C THR A 74 -3.21 11.18 -1.82
N ALA A 75 -4.14 12.14 -1.84
CA ALA A 75 -3.86 13.54 -1.56
C ALA A 75 -3.30 13.74 -0.15
N VAL A 76 -3.90 13.10 0.86
CA VAL A 76 -3.42 13.13 2.26
C VAL A 76 -1.99 12.59 2.36
N SER A 77 -1.68 11.48 1.70
CA SER A 77 -0.32 10.92 1.70
C SER A 77 0.71 11.86 1.08
N VAL A 78 0.40 12.44 -0.10
CA VAL A 78 1.30 13.38 -0.78
C VAL A 78 1.51 14.65 0.04
N LEU A 79 0.43 15.24 0.55
CA LEU A 79 0.49 16.43 1.41
C LEU A 79 1.24 16.14 2.72
N GLY A 80 1.13 14.95 3.28
CA GLY A 80 1.90 14.50 4.44
C GLY A 80 3.40 14.52 4.20
N ILE A 81 3.84 13.98 3.07
CA ILE A 81 5.27 13.99 2.66
C ILE A 81 5.77 15.43 2.54
N ILE A 82 5.02 16.29 1.83
CA ILE A 82 5.37 17.71 1.67
C ILE A 82 5.43 18.42 3.04
N ASN A 83 4.48 18.13 3.93
CA ASN A 83 4.43 18.73 5.26
C ASN A 83 5.65 18.36 6.12
N ILE A 84 6.14 17.12 6.02
CA ILE A 84 7.35 16.69 6.72
C ILE A 84 8.61 17.40 6.18
N TYR A 85 8.79 17.48 4.85
CA TYR A 85 9.93 18.18 4.26
C TYR A 85 9.95 19.68 4.59
N THR A 86 8.78 20.33 4.53
CA THR A 86 8.66 21.75 4.92
C THR A 86 8.90 21.96 6.41
N GLY A 87 8.45 21.02 7.26
CA GLY A 87 8.71 21.01 8.70
C GLY A 87 10.19 20.86 9.04
N LEU A 88 10.90 19.96 8.36
CA LEU A 88 12.35 19.78 8.54
C LEU A 88 13.15 21.03 8.13
N GLN A 89 12.74 21.70 7.05
CA GLN A 89 13.33 22.98 6.67
C GLN A 89 13.07 24.08 7.71
N ALA A 90 11.84 24.16 8.22
CA ALA A 90 11.47 25.12 9.27
C ALA A 90 12.22 24.85 10.58
N TYR A 91 12.37 23.58 10.97
CA TYR A 91 13.14 23.15 12.13
C TYR A 91 14.61 23.58 12.02
N GLY A 92 15.23 23.35 10.87
CA GLY A 92 16.63 23.76 10.66
C GLY A 92 16.83 25.27 10.79
N LYS A 93 15.88 26.07 10.28
CA LYS A 93 15.89 27.53 10.42
C LYS A 93 15.68 27.98 11.86
N LYS A 94 14.73 27.39 12.60
CA LYS A 94 14.42 27.78 13.99
C LYS A 94 15.50 27.35 15.00
N THR A 95 16.05 26.14 14.87
CA THR A 95 17.00 25.57 15.85
C THR A 95 18.47 25.78 15.46
N SER A 96 18.76 26.33 14.27
CA SER A 96 20.13 26.42 13.71
C SER A 96 20.87 25.07 13.64
N ARG A 97 20.12 23.96 13.71
CA ARG A 97 20.65 22.59 13.68
C ARG A 97 20.34 21.97 12.32
N SER A 98 21.31 21.25 11.77
CA SER A 98 21.12 20.59 10.47
C SER A 98 20.03 19.52 10.56
N ALA A 99 18.97 19.68 9.76
CA ALA A 99 17.93 18.67 9.57
C ALA A 99 18.32 17.60 8.53
N ARG A 100 19.58 17.62 8.04
CA ARG A 100 20.04 16.79 6.92
C ARG A 100 19.91 15.29 7.20
N ILE A 101 20.29 14.84 8.40
CA ILE A 101 20.20 13.43 8.79
C ILE A 101 18.74 12.96 8.75
N TRP A 102 17.83 13.71 9.39
CA TRP A 102 16.40 13.39 9.39
C TRP A 102 15.80 13.40 7.98
N THR A 103 16.22 14.33 7.14
CA THR A 103 15.78 14.42 5.73
C THR A 103 16.22 13.19 4.94
N ILE A 104 17.48 12.76 5.11
CA ILE A 104 18.00 11.55 4.45
C ILE A 104 17.24 10.32 4.91
N LEU A 105 17.07 10.14 6.23
CA LEU A 105 16.35 8.99 6.78
C LEU A 105 14.91 8.90 6.25
N PHE A 106 14.18 10.02 6.27
CA PHE A 106 12.82 10.07 5.75
C PHE A 106 12.74 9.80 4.24
N THR A 107 13.72 10.28 3.48
CA THR A 107 13.79 10.02 2.03
C THR A 107 14.04 8.54 1.74
N VAL A 108 14.97 7.92 2.47
CA VAL A 108 15.27 6.48 2.36
C VAL A 108 14.03 5.66 2.71
N GLU A 109 13.29 6.03 3.76
CA GLU A 109 12.04 5.40 4.14
C GLU A 109 11.00 5.43 3.00
N ILE A 110 10.77 6.60 2.39
CA ILE A 110 9.85 6.73 1.24
C ILE A 110 10.30 5.85 0.07
N CYS A 111 11.60 5.84 -0.24
CA CYS A 111 12.15 5.00 -1.31
C CYS A 111 11.91 3.51 -1.04
N ILE A 112 12.14 3.05 0.20
CA ILE A 112 11.87 1.67 0.60
C ILE A 112 10.39 1.33 0.44
N ILE A 113 9.48 2.20 0.90
CA ILE A 113 8.03 2.00 0.76
C ILE A 113 7.63 1.92 -0.71
N ALA A 114 8.16 2.82 -1.55
CA ALA A 114 7.89 2.81 -2.99
C ALA A 114 8.37 1.53 -3.67
N LEU A 115 9.57 1.03 -3.33
CA LEU A 115 10.09 -0.24 -3.83
C LEU A 115 9.22 -1.42 -3.39
N LEU A 116 8.81 -1.46 -2.12
CA LEU A 116 7.92 -2.49 -1.60
C LEU A 116 6.56 -2.46 -2.31
N TYR A 117 6.00 -1.27 -2.54
CA TYR A 117 4.74 -1.10 -3.26
C TYR A 117 4.81 -1.66 -4.69
N LEU A 118 5.87 -1.33 -5.44
CA LEU A 118 6.08 -1.87 -6.79
C LEU A 118 6.30 -3.40 -6.77
N PHE A 119 6.96 -3.90 -5.73
CA PHE A 119 7.26 -5.31 -5.59
C PHE A 119 6.03 -6.16 -5.25
N GLN A 120 5.07 -5.61 -4.49
CA GLN A 120 3.83 -6.31 -4.12
C GLN A 120 3.03 -6.79 -5.35
N GLU A 121 2.93 -5.97 -6.40
CA GLU A 121 2.21 -6.35 -7.63
C GLU A 121 2.87 -7.55 -8.33
N LYS A 122 4.21 -7.60 -8.33
CA LYS A 122 4.97 -8.65 -9.03
C LYS A 122 5.14 -9.92 -8.19
N TRP A 123 4.95 -9.86 -6.87
CA TRP A 123 5.13 -11.01 -6.00
C TRP A 123 4.20 -12.17 -6.36
N GLU A 124 2.91 -11.90 -6.62
CA GLU A 124 1.98 -12.95 -7.04
C GLU A 124 2.36 -13.58 -8.38
N TYR A 125 2.92 -12.80 -9.31
CA TYR A 125 3.39 -13.29 -10.60
C TYR A 125 4.60 -14.22 -10.43
N ILE A 126 5.57 -13.82 -9.60
CA ILE A 126 6.77 -14.61 -9.31
C ILE A 126 6.41 -15.93 -8.63
N GLN A 127 5.48 -15.91 -7.66
CA GLN A 127 4.98 -17.13 -7.01
C GLN A 127 4.34 -18.09 -8.02
N LYS A 128 3.54 -17.57 -8.96
CA LYS A 128 2.91 -18.38 -10.01
C LYS A 128 3.93 -18.98 -10.98
N GLN A 129 5.02 -18.27 -11.30
CA GLN A 129 6.11 -18.82 -12.13
C GLN A 129 6.91 -19.93 -11.40
N GLY A 130 7.18 -19.76 -10.11
CA GLY A 130 7.88 -20.78 -9.31
C GLY A 130 7.10 -22.09 -9.17
N VAL A 131 5.76 -22.03 -9.12
CA VAL A 131 4.89 -23.21 -9.05
C VAL A 131 4.82 -23.97 -10.39
N ILE A 132 4.87 -23.28 -11.54
CA ILE A 132 4.83 -23.93 -12.86
C ILE A 132 6.14 -24.70 -13.14
N LEU A 133 7.30 -24.19 -12.71
CA LEU A 133 8.59 -24.88 -12.88
C LEU A 133 8.74 -26.14 -11.99
N GLY A 134 7.98 -26.22 -10.89
CA GLY A 134 8.00 -27.39 -9.99
C GLY A 134 7.15 -28.58 -10.45
N ASN A 135 6.30 -28.39 -11.46
CA ASN A 135 5.34 -29.38 -11.94
C ASN A 135 5.66 -29.95 -13.32
N GLU A 136 6.86 -29.73 -13.87
CA GLU A 136 7.28 -30.39 -15.10
C GLU A 136 7.40 -31.91 -14.84
N PRO A 137 6.56 -32.77 -15.45
CA PRO A 137 6.70 -34.21 -15.27
C PRO A 137 7.98 -34.62 -16.00
N VAL A 138 8.94 -35.16 -15.25
CA VAL A 138 10.11 -35.84 -15.82
C VAL A 138 9.60 -36.93 -16.74
N GLN A 139 9.68 -36.69 -18.04
CA GLN A 139 9.31 -37.61 -19.09
C GLN A 139 10.28 -38.81 -19.02
N PRO A 140 9.81 -40.06 -18.78
CA PRO A 140 10.68 -41.21 -18.86
C PRO A 140 11.02 -41.46 -20.33
N THR A 141 12.28 -41.26 -20.67
CA THR A 141 12.90 -41.78 -21.89
C THR A 141 12.90 -43.31 -21.81
N GLU A 142 11.99 -43.98 -22.52
CA GLU A 142 12.21 -45.36 -22.95
C GLU A 142 11.85 -45.50 -24.44
N GLN A 143 12.91 -45.71 -25.22
CA GLN A 143 12.86 -46.25 -26.58
C GLN A 143 12.38 -47.71 -26.55
N GLU A 144 11.95 -48.18 -27.73
CA GLU A 144 11.87 -49.59 -28.15
C GLU A 144 10.63 -50.36 -27.58
N ILE A 145 9.67 -50.89 -28.35
CA ILE A 145 9.72 -51.81 -29.50
C ILE A 145 8.32 -51.84 -30.18
N SER A 146 8.28 -51.78 -31.52
CA SER A 146 7.17 -52.21 -32.41
C SER A 146 7.25 -53.76 -32.55
N PRO A 147 6.19 -54.60 -32.72
CA PRO A 147 5.17 -54.43 -33.77
C PRO A 147 3.77 -55.10 -33.59
N THR A 148 2.86 -54.75 -34.51
CA THR A 148 1.83 -55.61 -35.14
C THR A 148 0.82 -56.38 -34.28
N HIS A 149 -0.48 -56.04 -34.40
CA HIS A 149 -1.46 -56.98 -34.95
C HIS A 149 -2.76 -56.28 -35.43
N LYS A 150 -3.11 -56.57 -36.68
CA LYS A 150 -4.43 -56.36 -37.32
C LYS A 150 -5.53 -57.09 -36.55
N GLN A 151 -6.74 -56.53 -36.46
CA GLN A 151 -7.95 -57.22 -36.94
C GLN A 151 -9.22 -56.35 -36.87
N LYS A 152 -9.90 -56.27 -38.03
CA LYS A 152 -11.35 -56.32 -38.27
C LYS A 152 -12.19 -55.17 -37.67
N GLU A 153 -12.67 -54.19 -38.44
CA GLU A 153 -13.73 -54.30 -39.48
C GLU A 153 -14.98 -55.04 -38.99
N THR A 154 -16.01 -54.30 -38.60
CA THR A 154 -17.48 -54.59 -38.67
C THR A 154 -18.15 -53.24 -38.31
N ALA A 155 -18.69 -52.48 -39.28
CA ALA A 155 -20.11 -52.38 -39.65
C ALA A 155 -20.97 -51.84 -38.47
N GLU A 156 -21.87 -50.85 -38.54
CA GLU A 156 -22.65 -50.10 -39.53
C GLU A 156 -23.24 -48.88 -38.76
N GLU A 157 -23.09 -47.65 -39.25
CA GLU A 157 -24.10 -46.75 -39.85
C GLU A 157 -25.23 -46.17 -38.95
N PRO A 158 -25.71 -44.94 -39.26
CA PRO A 158 -26.43 -44.04 -38.36
C PRO A 158 -27.94 -43.96 -38.63
N CYS A 159 -28.67 -43.41 -37.64
CA CYS A 159 -29.91 -42.65 -37.83
C CYS A 159 -29.85 -41.40 -36.95
#